data_AF-A0A8W8HZ15-F1
#
_entry.id   AF-A0A8W8HZ15-F1
#
_cell.length_a   1.000
_cell.length_b   1.000
_cell.length_c   1.000
_cell.angle_alpha   90.00
_cell.angle_beta   90.00
_cell.angle_gamma   90.00
#
_symmetry.space_group_name_H-M   'P 1'
#
loop_
_entity.id
_entity.type
_entity.pdbx_description
1 polymer ?
#
loop_
_entity_poly.entity_id
_entity_poly.type
_entity_poly.pdbx_seq_one_letter_code
_entity_poly.pdbx_strand_id
1 'polypeptide(L)'
;YSASARPMPVLTPGNLHLSFSAEVLQQIEPGTVLSFNMTRHTALGHDVHIPCLGGIGSCILDGCAIVDNLVNGTREGQRDLGRQLKKMFESVGIFTSCPITVQNVTITDYVIHIGDLDPALNVIADGDYTIQTTVLQPSTGVQYGCFEFDATLKRKETHGQGWLLGRRRRRSD
;
A
#
# COMPACT_ATOMS: atom_id res chain seq x y z
N TYR A 1 6.88 2.31 18.53
CA TYR A 1 5.82 2.29 17.50
C TYR A 1 5.19 0.90 17.45
N SER A 2 3.97 0.79 16.95
CA SER A 2 3.30 -0.49 16.66
C SER A 2 2.54 -0.37 15.34
N ALA A 3 2.45 -1.47 14.59
CA ALA A 3 1.72 -1.52 13.32
C ALA A 3 1.09 -2.91 13.17
N SER A 4 -0.14 -2.97 12.67
CA SER A 4 -0.78 -4.24 12.31
C SER A 4 -1.71 -4.06 11.12
N ALA A 5 -1.72 -5.05 10.24
CA ALA A 5 -2.58 -5.10 9.06
C ALA A 5 -3.35 -6.43 9.03
N ARG A 6 -4.65 -6.41 8.73
CA ARG A 6 -5.49 -7.61 8.61
C ARG A 6 -6.51 -7.47 7.48
N PRO A 7 -6.89 -8.55 6.77
CA PRO A 7 -6.32 -9.88 6.88
C PRO A 7 -4.91 -9.94 6.29
N MET A 8 -4.12 -10.90 6.78
CA MET A 8 -2.92 -11.36 6.11
C MET A 8 -3.17 -12.81 5.69
N PRO A 9 -3.07 -13.18 4.40
CA PRO A 9 -2.65 -12.36 3.27
C PRO A 9 -3.64 -11.22 2.93
N VAL A 10 -3.10 -10.12 2.40
CA VAL A 10 -3.89 -9.03 1.83
C VAL A 10 -4.62 -9.54 0.59
N LEU A 11 -5.94 -9.33 0.55
CA LEU A 11 -6.79 -9.79 -0.54
C LEU A 11 -7.11 -8.66 -1.51
N THR A 12 -6.90 -8.89 -2.81
CA THR A 12 -7.27 -7.96 -3.89
C THR A 12 -8.37 -8.57 -4.78
N PRO A 13 -9.50 -7.88 -5.02
CA PRO A 13 -9.99 -6.71 -4.29
C PRO A 13 -10.51 -7.10 -2.90
N GLY A 14 -10.39 -6.22 -1.91
CA GLY A 14 -10.78 -6.52 -0.54
C GLY A 14 -10.51 -5.40 0.46
N ASN A 15 -10.92 -5.63 1.71
CA ASN A 15 -10.72 -4.67 2.80
C ASN A 15 -9.45 -5.02 3.56
N LEU A 16 -8.65 -4.01 3.86
CA LEU A 16 -7.46 -4.06 4.70
C LEU A 16 -7.71 -3.17 5.92
N HIS A 17 -7.76 -3.78 7.08
CA HIS A 17 -7.80 -3.16 8.39
C HIS A 17 -6.38 -2.80 8.82
N LEU A 18 -6.12 -1.52 9.06
CA LEU A 18 -4.84 -0.99 9.49
C LEU A 18 -4.96 -0.37 10.88
N SER A 19 -4.02 -0.73 11.76
CA SER A 19 -3.79 -0.03 13.02
C SER A 19 -2.32 0.35 13.11
N PHE A 20 -2.05 1.56 13.55
CA PHE A 20 -0.70 2.10 13.65
C PHE A 20 -0.61 3.07 14.83
N SER A 21 0.45 2.96 15.62
CA SER A 21 0.78 3.92 16.66
C SER A 21 2.24 4.30 16.58
N ALA A 22 2.53 5.58 16.43
CA ALA A 22 3.89 6.10 16.46
C ALA A 22 3.97 7.47 17.11
N GLU A 23 5.19 7.85 17.45
CA GLU A 23 5.52 9.14 18.04
C GLU A 23 6.48 9.85 17.08
N VAL A 24 6.11 11.05 16.67
CA VAL A 24 6.94 11.95 15.89
C VAL A 24 7.79 12.73 16.89
N LEU A 25 9.05 12.32 17.07
CA LEU A 25 9.96 12.88 18.08
C LEU A 25 10.63 14.20 17.66
N GLN A 26 10.65 14.48 16.36
CA GLN A 26 11.25 15.68 15.79
C GLN A 26 10.43 16.17 14.60
N GLN A 27 10.43 17.48 14.37
CA GLN A 27 9.71 18.08 13.25
C GLN A 27 10.23 17.55 11.91
N ILE A 28 9.30 17.12 11.07
CA ILE A 28 9.59 16.67 9.69
C ILE A 28 9.43 17.87 8.79
N GLU A 29 10.53 18.28 8.16
CA GLU A 29 10.62 19.50 7.35
C GLU A 29 10.23 19.24 5.88
N PRO A 30 9.85 20.31 5.14
CA PRO A 30 9.72 20.23 3.68
C PRO A 30 10.97 19.64 3.02
N GLY A 31 10.75 18.83 1.98
CA GLY A 31 11.81 18.12 1.26
C GLY A 31 12.18 16.76 1.86
N THR A 32 11.48 16.31 2.91
CA THR A 32 11.59 14.92 3.39
C THR A 32 11.12 13.95 2.30
N VAL A 33 11.87 12.86 2.10
CA VAL A 33 11.54 11.79 1.17
C VAL A 33 11.16 10.50 1.90
N LEU A 34 10.23 9.76 1.31
CA LEU A 34 9.90 8.38 1.64
C LEU A 34 10.53 7.47 0.59
N SER A 35 11.52 6.70 0.98
CA SER A 35 12.17 5.69 0.14
C SER A 35 11.56 4.33 0.41
N PHE A 36 10.82 3.81 -0.56
CA PHE A 36 10.31 2.44 -0.54
C PHE A 36 11.29 1.52 -1.26
N ASN A 37 11.56 0.37 -0.66
CA ASN A 37 12.30 -0.72 -1.26
C ASN A 37 11.48 -2.00 -1.07
N MET A 38 11.06 -2.61 -2.17
CA MET A 38 10.16 -3.75 -2.19
C MET A 38 10.85 -4.92 -2.87
N THR A 39 10.92 -6.02 -2.14
CA THR A 39 11.47 -7.28 -2.61
C THR A 39 10.39 -8.33 -2.57
N ARG A 40 10.21 -9.06 -3.66
CA ARG A 40 9.31 -10.21 -3.75
C ARG A 40 10.10 -11.49 -3.59
N HIS A 41 9.66 -12.35 -2.69
CA HIS A 41 10.22 -13.68 -2.52
C HIS A 41 9.56 -14.65 -3.49
N THR A 42 10.37 -15.49 -4.14
CA THR A 42 9.88 -16.54 -5.05
C THR A 42 10.09 -17.92 -4.43
N ALA A 43 9.24 -18.88 -4.80
CA ALA A 43 9.33 -20.26 -4.31
C ALA A 43 10.65 -20.97 -4.67
N LEU A 44 11.43 -20.41 -5.60
CA LEU A 44 12.75 -20.92 -6.01
C LEU A 44 13.89 -20.36 -5.15
N GLY A 45 13.60 -19.59 -4.10
CA GLY A 45 14.61 -18.99 -3.20
C GLY A 45 15.35 -17.79 -3.81
N HIS A 46 14.88 -17.28 -4.95
CA HIS A 46 15.40 -16.05 -5.54
C HIS A 46 14.53 -14.86 -5.14
N ASP A 47 15.16 -13.82 -4.64
CA ASP A 47 14.52 -12.56 -4.30
C ASP A 47 14.53 -11.63 -5.51
N VAL A 48 13.35 -11.11 -5.87
CA VAL A 48 13.15 -10.24 -7.02
C VAL A 48 12.85 -8.83 -6.54
N HIS A 49 13.75 -7.89 -6.84
CA HIS A 49 13.51 -6.48 -6.58
C HIS A 49 12.38 -5.95 -7.48
N ILE A 50 11.39 -5.29 -6.87
CA ILE A 50 10.25 -4.71 -7.59
C ILE A 50 10.58 -3.25 -7.93
N PRO A 51 10.77 -2.91 -9.22
CA PRO A 51 11.12 -1.55 -9.62
C PRO A 51 9.96 -0.57 -9.37
N CYS A 52 10.27 0.72 -9.32
CA CYS A 52 9.24 1.76 -9.29
C CYS A 52 8.51 1.84 -10.64
N LEU A 53 7.23 1.47 -10.66
CA LEU A 53 6.38 1.52 -11.85
C LEU A 53 5.15 2.39 -11.60
N GLY A 54 5.21 3.64 -12.08
CA GLY A 54 4.13 4.60 -11.92
C GLY A 54 3.79 4.90 -10.46
N GLY A 55 4.79 4.99 -9.59
CA GLY A 55 4.61 5.31 -8.17
C GLY A 55 4.31 4.12 -7.25
N ILE A 56 4.40 2.88 -7.75
CA ILE A 56 4.23 1.65 -6.98
C ILE A 56 5.50 0.81 -7.10
N GLY A 57 5.93 0.17 -5.99
CA GLY A 57 7.16 -0.62 -5.90
C GLY A 57 8.26 0.13 -5.16
N SER A 58 9.52 -0.06 -5.57
CA SER A 58 10.67 0.59 -4.94
C SER A 58 10.87 2.03 -5.40
N CYS A 59 9.99 2.93 -4.96
CA CYS A 59 9.96 4.34 -5.34
C CYS A 59 10.53 5.26 -4.26
N ILE A 60 11.18 6.36 -4.68
CA ILE A 60 11.47 7.50 -3.81
C ILE A 60 10.41 8.55 -4.06
N LEU A 61 9.63 8.87 -3.03
CA LEU A 61 8.48 9.76 -3.11
C LEU A 61 8.66 10.94 -2.15
N ASP A 62 8.11 12.10 -2.51
CA ASP A 62 8.05 13.24 -1.60
C ASP A 62 7.12 12.91 -0.43
N GLY A 63 7.66 12.85 0.79
CA GLY A 63 6.89 12.47 1.98
C GLY A 63 5.85 13.51 2.38
N CYS A 64 6.05 14.77 2.01
CA CYS A 64 5.16 15.88 2.28
C CYS A 64 4.04 15.99 1.25
N ALA A 65 4.23 15.46 0.05
CA ALA A 65 3.26 15.54 -1.05
C ALA A 65 2.69 14.18 -1.46
N ILE A 66 3.12 13.06 -0.87
CA ILE A 66 2.74 11.70 -1.31
C ILE A 66 1.22 11.49 -1.36
N VAL A 67 0.50 11.98 -0.34
CA VAL A 67 -0.96 11.83 -0.26
C VAL A 67 -1.63 12.62 -1.38
N ASP A 68 -1.23 13.87 -1.59
CA ASP A 68 -1.77 14.72 -2.66
C ASP A 68 -1.37 14.20 -4.05
N ASN A 69 -0.16 13.67 -4.21
CA ASN A 69 0.30 13.03 -5.45
C ASN A 69 -0.52 11.79 -5.79
N LEU A 70 -0.89 10.98 -4.79
CA LEU A 70 -1.79 9.85 -4.98
C LEU A 70 -3.20 10.32 -5.37
N VAL A 71 -3.74 11.31 -4.66
CA VAL A 71 -5.07 11.90 -4.95
C VAL A 71 -5.14 12.47 -6.37
N ASN A 72 -4.05 13.06 -6.86
CA ASN A 72 -3.94 13.65 -8.20
C ASN A 72 -3.35 12.68 -9.24
N GLY A 73 -3.24 11.39 -8.91
CA GLY A 73 -2.66 10.37 -9.77
C GLY A 73 -3.43 10.16 -11.07
N THR A 74 -2.76 9.56 -12.07
CA THR A 74 -3.35 9.32 -13.40
C THR A 74 -4.29 8.12 -13.43
N ARG A 75 -4.10 7.14 -12.54
CA ARG A 75 -4.90 5.91 -12.44
C ARG A 75 -5.96 6.01 -11.35
N GLU A 76 -7.15 5.47 -11.59
CA GLU A 76 -8.24 5.53 -10.60
C GLU A 76 -7.90 4.79 -9.30
N GLY A 77 -7.26 3.62 -9.38
CA GLY A 77 -6.84 2.89 -8.17
C GLY A 77 -5.86 3.68 -7.29
N GLN A 78 -5.00 4.51 -7.90
CA GLN A 78 -4.09 5.39 -7.16
C GLN A 78 -4.83 6.55 -6.50
N ARG A 79 -5.73 7.20 -7.26
CA ARG A 79 -6.56 8.29 -6.74
C ARG A 79 -7.44 7.82 -5.59
N ASP A 80 -8.03 6.64 -5.72
CA ASP A 80 -8.87 6.07 -4.69
C ASP A 80 -8.10 5.79 -3.40
N LEU A 81 -6.95 5.11 -3.52
CA LEU A 81 -6.05 4.90 -2.38
C LEU A 81 -5.62 6.23 -1.75
N GLY A 82 -5.26 7.23 -2.56
CA GLY A 82 -4.92 8.58 -2.10
C GLY A 82 -6.04 9.23 -1.29
N ARG A 83 -7.29 9.17 -1.77
CA ARG A 83 -8.47 9.69 -1.05
C ARG A 83 -8.70 8.96 0.27
N GLN A 84 -8.49 7.65 0.30
CA GLN A 84 -8.66 6.85 1.52
C GLN A 84 -7.57 7.14 2.55
N LEU A 85 -6.31 7.29 2.13
CA LEU A 85 -5.19 7.67 3.00
C LEU A 85 -5.35 9.11 3.51
N LYS A 86 -5.79 10.04 2.66
CA LYS A 86 -6.07 11.42 3.06
C LYS A 86 -7.08 11.47 4.21
N LYS A 87 -8.23 10.80 4.05
CA LYS A 87 -9.25 10.69 5.10
C LYS A 87 -8.73 10.04 6.39
N MET A 88 -7.86 9.04 6.27
CA MET A 88 -7.24 8.38 7.41
C MET A 88 -6.37 9.36 8.21
N PHE A 89 -5.47 10.08 7.55
CA PHE A 89 -4.58 11.04 8.21
C PHE A 89 -5.34 12.25 8.77
N GLU A 90 -6.33 12.77 8.03
CA GLU A 90 -7.22 13.83 8.50
C GLU A 90 -7.98 13.42 9.77
N SER A 91 -8.39 12.14 9.89
CA SER A 91 -9.12 11.64 11.06
C SER A 91 -8.33 11.69 12.38
N VAL A 92 -6.99 11.74 12.28
CA VAL A 92 -6.07 11.80 13.43
C VAL A 92 -5.33 13.13 13.53
N GLY A 93 -5.77 14.15 12.77
CA GLY A 93 -5.20 15.50 12.82
C GLY A 93 -3.78 15.61 12.27
N ILE A 94 -3.33 14.63 11.48
CA ILE A 94 -2.02 14.69 10.82
C ILE A 94 -2.20 15.46 9.52
N PHE A 95 -1.55 16.61 9.45
CA PHE A 95 -1.50 17.40 8.23
C PHE A 95 -0.83 16.59 7.12
N THR A 96 -1.53 16.46 5.98
CA THR A 96 -1.01 15.83 4.76
C THR A 96 0.06 16.66 4.07
N SER A 97 0.52 17.74 4.71
CA SER A 97 1.51 18.68 4.22
C SER A 97 2.50 19.02 5.33
N CYS A 98 3.78 19.13 4.97
CA CYS A 98 4.82 19.56 5.89
C CYS A 98 4.71 21.06 6.24
N PRO A 99 5.27 21.51 7.38
CA PRO A 99 5.98 20.70 8.38
C PRO A 99 5.06 19.84 9.25
N ILE A 100 5.48 18.62 9.58
CA ILE A 100 4.78 17.75 10.54
C ILE A 100 5.42 17.96 11.91
N THR A 101 4.66 18.51 12.86
CA THR A 101 5.13 18.81 14.21
C THR A 101 5.26 17.56 15.08
N VAL A 102 5.99 17.69 16.19
CA VAL A 102 6.09 16.65 17.23
C VAL A 102 4.70 16.30 17.75
N GLN A 103 4.31 15.03 17.64
CA GLN A 103 2.99 14.56 18.04
C GLN A 103 2.94 13.04 18.17
N ASN A 104 1.95 12.57 18.94
CA ASN A 104 1.58 11.15 18.97
C ASN A 104 0.50 10.87 17.93
N VAL A 105 0.72 9.84 17.15
CA VAL A 105 -0.15 9.39 16.08
C VAL A 105 -0.70 8.02 16.45
N THR A 106 -2.02 7.90 16.49
CA THR A 106 -2.68 6.61 16.71
C THR A 106 -3.87 6.46 15.78
N ILE A 107 -3.76 5.52 14.84
CA ILE A 107 -4.84 5.05 13.95
C ILE A 107 -5.24 3.67 14.44
N THR A 108 -6.53 3.45 14.68
CA THR A 108 -7.06 2.17 15.17
C THR A 108 -8.09 1.63 14.20
N ASP A 109 -7.86 0.42 13.71
CA ASP A 109 -8.77 -0.36 12.85
C ASP A 109 -9.37 0.41 11.66
N TYR A 110 -8.56 1.26 11.01
CA TYR A 110 -8.98 2.00 9.83
C TYR A 110 -9.08 1.06 8.63
N VAL A 111 -10.19 1.16 7.88
CA VAL A 111 -10.43 0.28 6.74
C VAL A 111 -10.01 0.98 5.44
N ILE A 112 -9.03 0.38 4.77
CA ILE A 112 -8.67 0.70 3.38
C ILE A 112 -9.26 -0.36 2.45
N HIS A 113 -9.98 0.08 1.45
CA HIS A 113 -10.48 -0.74 0.35
C HIS A 113 -9.39 -0.84 -0.71
N ILE A 114 -8.85 -2.03 -0.87
CA ILE A 114 -7.89 -2.35 -1.91
C ILE A 114 -8.68 -2.78 -3.16
N GLY A 115 -8.58 -1.98 -4.22
CA GLY A 115 -9.22 -2.25 -5.50
C GLY A 115 -8.54 -3.38 -6.28
N ASP A 116 -9.06 -3.65 -7.47
CA ASP A 116 -8.40 -4.54 -8.43
C ASP A 116 -7.04 -3.94 -8.86
N LEU A 117 -6.04 -4.81 -9.00
CA LEU A 117 -4.75 -4.41 -9.54
C LEU A 117 -4.90 -4.10 -11.03
N ASP A 118 -4.39 -2.95 -11.46
CA ASP A 118 -4.28 -2.61 -12.88
C ASP A 118 -3.50 -3.73 -13.59
N PRO A 119 -3.98 -4.27 -14.74
CA PRO A 119 -3.25 -5.27 -15.52
C PRO A 119 -1.79 -4.87 -15.84
N ALA A 120 -1.50 -3.57 -15.95
CA ALA A 120 -0.14 -3.06 -16.11
C ALA A 120 0.78 -3.35 -14.92
N LEU A 121 0.22 -3.68 -13.75
CA LEU A 121 0.91 -4.00 -12.51
C LEU A 121 0.97 -5.51 -12.23
N ASN A 122 0.75 -6.36 -13.23
CA ASN A 122 0.86 -7.83 -13.11
C ASN A 122 2.22 -8.32 -12.57
N VAL A 123 3.26 -7.48 -12.57
CA VAL A 123 4.54 -7.77 -11.88
C VAL A 123 4.39 -7.85 -10.36
N ILE A 124 3.41 -7.15 -9.80
CA ILE A 124 2.94 -7.25 -8.41
C ILE A 124 1.87 -8.34 -8.39
N ALA A 125 2.31 -9.58 -8.54
CA ALA A 125 1.44 -10.75 -8.53
C ALA A 125 1.25 -11.31 -7.11
N ASP A 126 0.49 -12.39 -7.01
CA ASP A 126 0.39 -13.15 -5.77
C ASP A 126 1.80 -13.56 -5.28
N GLY A 127 2.07 -13.34 -4.00
CA GLY A 127 3.39 -13.63 -3.45
C GLY A 127 3.64 -12.99 -2.09
N ASP A 128 4.82 -13.32 -1.55
CA ASP A 128 5.35 -12.78 -0.30
C ASP A 128 6.33 -11.66 -0.62
N TYR A 129 6.24 -10.58 0.13
CA TYR A 129 7.00 -9.37 -0.08
C TYR A 129 7.60 -8.88 1.24
N THR A 130 8.85 -8.43 1.20
CA THR A 130 9.42 -7.56 2.23
C THR A 130 9.44 -6.13 1.69
N ILE A 131 8.89 -5.21 2.47
CA ILE A 131 8.78 -3.78 2.16
C ILE A 131 9.55 -3.01 3.21
N GLN A 132 10.64 -2.38 2.81
CA GLN A 132 11.39 -1.45 3.64
C GLN A 132 11.02 -0.01 3.26
N THR A 133 10.71 0.80 4.26
CA THR A 133 10.39 2.23 4.11
C THR A 133 11.32 3.06 4.96
N THR A 134 12.03 4.00 4.34
CA THR A 134 12.93 4.93 5.03
C THR A 134 12.43 6.36 4.87
N VAL A 135 12.40 7.11 5.97
CA VAL A 135 12.03 8.53 6.01
C VAL A 135 13.31 9.34 6.20
N LEU A 136 13.68 10.17 5.23
CA LEU A 136 14.98 10.85 5.17
C LEU A 136 14.82 12.31 4.75
N GLN A 137 15.57 13.23 5.36
CA GLN A 137 15.80 14.58 4.84
C GLN A 137 17.08 14.57 3.97
N PRO A 138 17.00 14.65 2.63
CA PRO A 138 18.18 14.55 1.78
C PRO A 138 19.16 15.72 1.96
N SER A 139 18.64 16.93 2.27
CA SER A 139 19.47 18.13 2.42
C SER A 139 20.41 18.08 3.63
N THR A 140 20.05 17.34 4.67
CA THR A 140 20.83 17.22 5.92
C THR A 140 21.37 15.81 6.16
N GLY A 141 20.85 14.80 5.45
CA GLY A 141 21.14 13.39 5.68
C GLY A 141 20.45 12.81 6.92
N VAL A 142 19.54 13.55 7.56
CA VAL A 142 18.85 13.10 8.78
C VAL A 142 17.82 12.02 8.41
N GLN A 143 17.96 10.83 8.99
CA GLN A 143 16.96 9.77 8.89
C GLN A 143 15.98 9.86 10.06
N TYR A 144 14.71 10.13 9.76
CA TYR A 144 13.63 10.20 10.77
C TYR A 144 13.15 8.81 11.20
N GLY A 145 13.26 7.81 10.34
CA GLY A 145 12.84 6.45 10.64
C GLY A 145 13.15 5.46 9.52
N CYS A 146 13.20 4.18 9.88
CA CYS A 146 13.29 3.06 8.94
C CYS A 146 12.39 1.94 9.47
N PHE A 147 11.50 1.45 8.61
CA PHE A 147 10.50 0.46 8.94
C PHE A 147 10.55 -0.67 7.92
N GLU A 148 10.38 -1.90 8.39
CA GLU A 148 10.35 -3.09 7.54
C GLU A 148 9.07 -3.86 7.84
N PHE A 149 8.40 -4.33 6.79
CA PHE A 149 7.14 -5.05 6.88
C PHE A 149 7.13 -6.22 5.90
N ASP A 150 6.70 -7.38 6.38
CA ASP A 150 6.39 -8.53 5.54
C ASP A 150 4.90 -8.54 5.20
N ALA A 151 4.59 -8.73 3.93
CA ALA A 151 3.23 -8.78 3.42
C ALA A 151 3.07 -9.89 2.40
N THR A 152 2.02 -10.69 2.55
CA THR A 152 1.58 -11.63 1.52
C THR A 152 0.40 -11.04 0.77
N LEU A 153 0.48 -10.97 -0.56
CA LEU A 153 -0.60 -10.52 -1.43
C LEU A 153 -1.25 -11.73 -2.11
N LYS A 154 -2.58 -11.79 -2.12
CA LYS A 154 -3.35 -12.77 -2.91
C LYS A 154 -4.53 -12.10 -3.61
N ARG A 155 -4.70 -12.38 -4.90
CA ARG A 155 -5.92 -12.08 -5.64
C ARG A 155 -7.02 -13.02 -5.18
N LYS A 156 -8.23 -12.50 -5.01
CA LYS A 156 -9.39 -13.37 -4.82
C LYS A 156 -9.57 -14.20 -6.08
N GLU A 157 -9.66 -15.52 -5.91
CA GLU A 157 -10.09 -16.38 -7.00
C GLU A 157 -11.51 -15.96 -7.39
N THR A 158 -11.65 -15.30 -8.53
CA THR A 158 -12.90 -15.36 -9.27
C THR A 158 -13.03 -16.79 -9.76
N HIS A 159 -13.60 -17.68 -8.93
CA HIS A 159 -14.14 -18.93 -9.44
C HIS A 159 -15.11 -18.55 -10.56
N GLY A 160 -14.66 -18.76 -11.80
CA GLY A 160 -15.51 -18.65 -12.96
C GLY A 160 -16.75 -19.46 -12.67
N GLN A 161 -17.90 -18.77 -12.72
CA GLN A 161 -19.20 -19.42 -12.76
C GLN A 161 -19.12 -20.56 -13.78
N GLY A 162 -19.46 -21.76 -13.32
CA GLY A 162 -19.49 -22.95 -14.14
C GLY A 162 -20.36 -22.71 -15.37
N TRP A 163 -19.74 -22.75 -16.54
CA TRP A 163 -20.44 -22.71 -17.82
C TRP A 163 -20.41 -24.05 -18.57
N LEU A 164 -19.87 -25.11 -17.95
CA LEU A 164 -19.68 -26.42 -18.59
C LEU A 164 -20.63 -27.54 -18.13
N LEU A 165 -21.64 -27.28 -17.29
CA LEU A 165 -22.63 -28.29 -16.90
C LEU A 165 -24.06 -27.73 -16.99
N GLY A 166 -24.56 -27.55 -18.21
CA GLY A 166 -25.91 -27.00 -18.41
C GLY A 166 -26.48 -27.12 -19.82
N ARG A 167 -26.12 -28.13 -20.63
CA ARG A 167 -26.84 -28.44 -21.88
C ARG A 167 -26.90 -29.94 -22.15
N ARG A 168 -27.90 -30.60 -21.57
CA ARG A 168 -28.63 -31.66 -22.27
C ARG A 168 -30.12 -31.37 -22.19
N ARG A 169 -30.65 -30.91 -23.32
CA ARG A 169 -32.08 -30.84 -23.64
C ARG A 169 -32.73 -32.19 -23.29
N ARG A 170 -33.69 -32.20 -22.37
CA ARG A 170 -34.79 -33.16 -22.45
C ARG A 170 -35.69 -32.69 -23.58
N ARG A 171 -35.68 -33.43 -24.69
CA ARG A 171 -36.70 -33.34 -25.73
C ARG A 171 -37.78 -34.32 -25.30
N SER A 172 -38.96 -33.79 -25.02
CA SER A 172 -40.20 -34.55 -24.90
C SER A 172 -40.50 -35.15 -26.27
N ASP A 173 -40.79 -36.44 -26.30
CA ASP A 173 -41.79 -37.10 -27.15
C ASP A 173 -42.28 -38.33 -26.37
#